data_AF-A0A1A8RIR7-F1
#
_entry.id   AF-A0A1A8RIR7-F1
#
_cell.length_a   1.000
_cell.length_b   1.000
_cell.length_c   1.000
_cell.angle_alpha   90.00
_cell.angle_beta   90.00
_cell.angle_gamma   90.00
#
_symmetry.space_group_name_H-M   'P 1'
#
loop_
_entity.id
_entity.type
_entity.pdbx_description
1 polymer ?
#
loop_
_entity_poly.entity_id
_entity_poly.type
_entity_poly.pdbx_seq_one_letter_code
_entity_poly.pdbx_strand_id
1 'polypeptide(L)'
;VDVGVVHFTPLVQPQIQQPFKLVEKVVRNVFQFRRKHCHKGLGKLFPEARRDELTQEMMQKADVDPMLRPTQLTIPHIRALTEAYAHLCVHNPGLFSYEFREELRLKHLGKNKHTPVEMLMDSTQSAPLPC
;
A
#
# COMPACT_ATOMS: atom_id res chain seq x y z
N VAL A 1 19.60 16.78 -22.96
CA VAL A 1 19.47 16.96 -21.50
C VAL A 1 20.52 17.98 -21.11
N ASP A 2 20.15 18.99 -20.33
CA ASP A 2 21.06 20.06 -19.91
C ASP A 2 21.68 19.74 -18.54
N VAL A 3 22.77 20.44 -18.19
CA VAL A 3 23.46 20.25 -16.90
C VAL A 3 22.93 21.24 -15.87
N GLY A 4 22.34 20.72 -14.79
CA GLY A 4 21.99 21.50 -13.61
C GLY A 4 23.05 21.36 -12.51
N VAL A 5 23.65 22.47 -12.09
CA VAL A 5 24.55 22.51 -10.93
C VAL A 5 23.72 22.90 -9.70
N VAL A 6 23.70 22.03 -8.69
CA VAL A 6 22.98 22.26 -7.42
C VAL A 6 23.91 22.05 -6.23
N HIS A 7 23.73 22.86 -5.19
CA HIS A 7 24.46 22.74 -3.93
C HIS A 7 23.45 22.49 -2.80
N PHE A 8 23.72 21.49 -1.96
CA PHE A 8 22.90 21.18 -0.78
C PHE A 8 23.75 21.30 0.47
N THR A 9 23.31 22.14 1.41
CA THR A 9 23.86 22.18 2.77
C THR A 9 22.89 21.45 3.69
N PRO A 10 23.34 20.44 4.46
CA PRO A 10 22.49 19.76 5.42
C PRO A 10 21.86 20.75 6.41
N LEU A 11 20.57 20.55 6.72
CA LEU A 11 19.89 21.33 7.74
C LEU A 11 20.43 20.97 9.12
N VAL A 12 20.53 21.96 10.02
CA VAL A 12 20.90 21.74 11.42
C VAL A 12 19.92 20.80 12.12
N GLN A 13 18.62 20.98 11.85
CA GLN A 13 17.57 20.07 12.29
C GLN A 13 16.82 19.50 11.08
N PRO A 14 16.69 18.18 10.96
CA PRO A 14 15.96 17.57 9.85
C PRO A 14 14.46 17.90 9.97
N GLN A 15 13.82 18.13 8.83
CA GLN A 15 12.38 18.40 8.80
C GLN A 15 11.53 17.17 9.12
N ILE A 16 12.09 15.97 9.22
CA ILE A 16 11.35 14.75 9.60
C ILE A 16 12.26 13.95 10.54
N GLN A 17 11.83 13.74 11.78
CA GLN A 17 12.61 13.07 12.82
C GLN A 17 12.25 11.58 12.93
N GLN A 18 12.32 10.87 11.80
CA GLN A 18 12.01 9.44 11.70
C GLN A 18 13.15 8.71 11.00
N PRO A 19 13.35 7.40 11.25
CA PRO A 19 14.39 6.63 10.57
C PRO A 19 14.25 6.71 9.05
N PHE A 20 15.37 6.91 8.35
CA PHE A 20 15.37 7.13 6.89
C PHE A 20 14.59 6.05 6.13
N LYS A 21 14.73 4.76 6.50
CA LYS A 21 14.01 3.65 5.84
C LYS A 21 12.49 3.73 5.99
N LEU A 22 12.01 4.30 7.09
CA LEU A 22 10.58 4.53 7.30
C LEU A 22 10.09 5.69 6.43
N VAL A 23 10.81 6.81 6.42
CA VAL A 23 10.53 7.95 5.53
C VAL A 23 10.53 7.52 4.07
N GLU A 24 11.58 6.83 3.63
CA GLU A 24 11.76 6.31 2.28
C GLU A 24 10.58 5.41 1.89
N LYS A 25 10.17 4.49 2.77
CA LYS A 25 9.06 3.57 2.51
C LYS A 25 7.74 4.32 2.33
N VAL A 26 7.43 5.28 3.19
CA VAL A 26 6.21 6.10 3.08
C VAL A 26 6.24 6.92 1.79
N VAL A 27 7.30 7.67 1.54
CA VAL A 27 7.44 8.54 0.35
C VAL A 27 7.37 7.73 -0.95
N ARG A 28 8.02 6.57 -1.01
CA ARG A 28 7.96 5.68 -2.18
C ARG A 28 6.53 5.23 -2.49
N ASN A 29 5.74 4.91 -1.46
CA ASN A 29 4.34 4.51 -1.64
C ASN A 29 3.44 5.69 -2.02
N VAL A 30 3.64 6.87 -1.42
CA VAL A 30 2.96 8.11 -1.81
C VAL A 30 3.09 8.37 -3.30
N PHE A 31 4.31 8.30 -3.84
CA PHE A 31 4.59 8.65 -5.23
C PHE A 31 4.42 7.49 -6.23
N GLN A 32 4.00 6.30 -5.78
CA GLN A 32 3.79 5.14 -6.66
C GLN A 32 2.75 5.43 -7.76
N PHE A 33 1.68 6.16 -7.43
CA PHE A 33 0.60 6.48 -8.36
C PHE A 33 0.40 7.99 -8.50
N ARG A 34 1.33 8.67 -9.19
CA ARG A 34 1.33 10.14 -9.33
C ARG A 34 0.03 10.76 -9.88
N ARG A 35 -0.78 9.99 -10.63
CA ARG A 35 -2.05 10.45 -11.22
C ARG A 35 -3.29 10.11 -10.38
N LYS A 36 -3.13 9.43 -9.23
CA LYS A 36 -4.21 9.08 -8.29
C LYS A 36 -4.12 9.94 -7.04
N HIS A 37 -5.15 9.89 -6.19
CA HIS A 37 -5.07 10.48 -4.84
C HIS A 37 -4.08 9.70 -3.98
N CYS A 38 -3.40 10.40 -3.06
CA CYS A 38 -2.28 9.86 -2.28
C CYS A 38 -2.66 8.62 -1.45
N HIS A 39 -3.89 8.54 -0.95
CA HIS A 39 -4.37 7.40 -0.18
C HIS A 39 -4.30 6.09 -0.96
N LYS A 40 -4.39 6.11 -2.31
CA LYS A 40 -4.25 4.90 -3.14
C LYS A 40 -2.84 4.32 -3.10
N GLY A 41 -1.82 5.19 -3.04
CA GLY A 41 -0.43 4.79 -2.90
C GLY A 41 -0.13 4.35 -1.47
N LEU A 42 -0.54 5.17 -0.49
CA LEU A 42 -0.39 4.88 0.94
C LEU A 42 -1.07 3.57 1.36
N GLY A 43 -2.19 3.20 0.75
CA GLY A 43 -2.84 1.91 1.00
C GLY A 43 -1.96 0.68 0.70
N LYS A 44 -0.88 0.84 -0.07
CA LYS A 44 0.09 -0.24 -0.32
C LYS A 44 1.09 -0.44 0.82
N LEU A 45 1.03 0.39 1.87
CA LEU A 45 1.71 0.14 3.14
C LEU A 45 0.98 -0.90 3.99
N PHE A 46 -0.26 -1.24 3.66
CA PHE A 46 -1.13 -2.05 4.51
C PHE A 46 -1.59 -3.35 3.82
N PRO A 47 -1.66 -4.48 4.57
CA PRO A 47 -2.24 -5.72 4.11
C PRO A 47 -3.65 -5.52 3.56
N GLU A 48 -4.01 -6.23 2.49
CA GLU A 48 -5.31 -6.02 1.83
C GLU A 48 -6.50 -6.18 2.74
N ALA A 49 -6.44 -7.14 3.68
CA ALA A 49 -7.51 -7.43 4.62
C ALA A 49 -7.89 -6.24 5.52
N ARG A 50 -6.95 -5.32 5.79
CA ARG A 50 -7.14 -4.14 6.66
C ARG A 50 -6.74 -2.83 5.98
N ARG A 51 -6.64 -2.84 4.64
CA ARG A 51 -6.07 -1.73 3.89
C ARG A 51 -6.87 -0.46 4.06
N ASP A 52 -8.18 -0.54 3.88
CA ASP A 52 -9.04 0.64 3.90
C ASP A 52 -9.11 1.24 5.32
N GLU A 53 -9.27 0.39 6.34
CA GLU A 53 -9.25 0.76 7.76
C GLU A 53 -7.96 1.49 8.15
N LEU A 54 -6.80 0.85 7.94
CA LEU A 54 -5.51 1.40 8.37
C LEU A 54 -5.08 2.62 7.55
N THR A 55 -5.45 2.68 6.26
CA THR A 55 -5.22 3.87 5.45
C THR A 55 -6.03 5.04 5.98
N GLN A 56 -7.32 4.81 6.28
CA GLN A 56 -8.17 5.85 6.85
C GLN A 56 -7.63 6.33 8.19
N GLU A 57 -7.26 5.42 9.09
CA GLU A 57 -6.65 5.73 10.38
C GLU A 57 -5.37 6.56 10.21
N MET A 58 -4.48 6.16 9.30
CA MET A 58 -3.25 6.89 9.00
C MET A 58 -3.53 8.32 8.52
N MET A 59 -4.49 8.50 7.59
CA MET A 59 -4.81 9.81 7.03
C MET A 59 -5.44 10.73 8.08
N GLN A 60 -6.34 10.20 8.91
CA GLN A 60 -6.96 10.93 10.02
C GLN A 60 -5.92 11.34 11.06
N LYS A 61 -5.04 10.42 11.46
CA LYS A 61 -3.99 10.69 12.45
C LYS A 61 -2.94 11.70 11.95
N ALA A 62 -2.69 11.73 10.64
CA ALA A 62 -1.78 12.68 10.01
C ALA A 62 -2.43 14.04 9.72
N ASP A 63 -3.75 14.17 9.85
CA ASP A 63 -4.52 15.36 9.44
C ASP A 63 -4.21 15.80 8.00
N VAL A 64 -4.22 14.85 7.07
CA VAL A 64 -3.97 15.10 5.63
C VAL A 64 -5.21 14.73 4.82
N ASP A 65 -5.64 15.63 3.94
CA ASP A 65 -6.74 15.38 3.02
C ASP A 65 -6.42 14.17 2.08
N PRO A 66 -7.24 13.09 2.13
CA PRO A 66 -7.02 11.89 1.32
C PRO A 66 -7.23 12.09 -0.17
N MET A 67 -7.79 13.22 -0.62
CA MET A 67 -8.01 13.55 -2.02
C MET A 67 -6.85 14.32 -2.66
N LEU A 68 -5.86 14.74 -1.87
CA LEU A 68 -4.63 15.34 -2.40
C LEU A 68 -3.92 14.37 -3.34
N ARG A 69 -3.40 14.89 -4.45
CA ARG A 69 -2.47 14.16 -5.31
C ARG A 69 -1.07 14.16 -4.69
N PRO A 70 -0.23 13.16 -4.99
CA PRO A 70 1.14 13.11 -4.47
C PRO A 70 1.96 14.40 -4.68
N THR A 71 1.77 15.07 -5.82
CA THR A 71 2.47 16.33 -6.15
C THR A 71 1.96 17.54 -5.36
N GLN A 72 0.83 17.43 -4.66
CA GLN A 72 0.27 18.48 -3.81
C GLN A 72 0.69 18.31 -2.34
N LEU A 73 1.39 17.22 -2.00
CA LEU A 73 1.86 16.99 -0.65
C LEU A 73 3.12 17.83 -0.36
N THR A 74 3.12 18.47 0.80
CA THR A 74 4.22 19.31 1.29
C THR A 74 5.11 18.51 2.25
N ILE A 75 6.28 19.03 2.62
CA ILE A 75 7.13 18.36 3.62
C ILE A 75 6.42 18.19 4.98
N PRO A 76 5.66 19.18 5.50
CA PRO A 76 4.81 18.95 6.66
C PRO A 76 3.83 17.79 6.52
N HIS A 77 3.17 17.62 5.36
CA HIS A 77 2.30 16.45 5.14
C HIS A 77 3.11 15.14 5.20
N ILE A 78 4.29 15.09 4.57
CA ILE A 78 5.13 13.89 4.62
C ILE A 78 5.61 13.60 6.04
N ARG A 79 5.97 14.63 6.83
CA ARG A 79 6.30 14.49 8.25
C ARG A 79 5.15 13.83 9.02
N ALA A 80 3.94 14.40 8.93
CA ALA A 80 2.77 13.91 9.65
C ALA A 80 2.38 12.48 9.24
N LEU A 81 2.42 12.17 7.93
CA LEU A 81 2.19 10.81 7.41
C LEU A 81 3.22 9.83 7.97
N THR A 82 4.49 10.21 7.99
CA THR A 82 5.57 9.37 8.50
C THR A 82 5.40 9.09 10.00
N GLU A 83 5.05 10.11 10.79
CA GLU A 83 4.77 9.96 12.23
C GLU A 83 3.53 9.09 12.49
N ALA A 84 2.46 9.25 11.71
CA ALA A 84 1.27 8.41 11.79
C ALA A 84 1.60 6.95 11.47
N TYR A 85 2.36 6.68 10.39
CA TYR A 85 2.76 5.33 10.03
C TYR A 85 3.70 4.70 11.07
N ALA A 86 4.63 5.47 11.64
CA ALA A 86 5.50 4.99 12.71
C ALA A 86 4.67 4.53 13.93
N HIS A 87 3.65 5.30 14.31
CA HIS A 87 2.73 4.91 15.37
C HIS A 87 1.98 3.61 15.04
N LEU A 88 1.48 3.44 13.82
CA LEU A 88 0.81 2.22 13.40
C LEU A 88 1.75 1.00 13.44
N CYS A 89 3.03 1.19 13.07
CA CYS A 89 4.04 0.13 13.14
C CYS A 89 4.32 -0.34 14.58
N VAL A 90 4.22 0.55 15.58
CA VAL A 90 4.36 0.18 16.99
C VAL A 90 3.23 -0.75 17.44
N HIS A 91 2.00 -0.50 16.98
CA HIS A 91 0.81 -1.26 17.39
C HIS A 91 0.56 -2.53 16.57
N ASN A 92 1.17 -2.63 15.38
CA ASN A 92 0.97 -3.75 14.46
C ASN A 92 2.32 -4.38 14.11
N PRO A 93 2.82 -5.35 14.90
CA PRO A 93 4.08 -6.04 14.62
C PRO A 93 4.11 -6.62 13.20
N GLY A 94 5.21 -6.42 12.48
CA GLY A 94 5.37 -6.86 11.10
C GLY A 94 4.83 -5.91 10.03
N LEU A 95 4.14 -4.82 10.41
CA LEU A 95 3.65 -3.85 9.43
C LEU A 95 4.80 -3.15 8.69
N PHE A 96 5.90 -2.86 9.37
CA PHE A 96 7.07 -2.24 8.73
C PHE A 96 7.74 -3.16 7.69
N SER A 97 7.73 -4.48 7.92
CA SER A 97 8.30 -5.47 6.99
C SER A 97 7.32 -5.93 5.91
N TYR A 98 6.03 -5.56 6.00
CA TYR A 98 5.04 -5.90 4.98
C TYR A 98 5.41 -5.32 3.60
N GLU A 99 5.33 -6.15 2.57
CA GLU A 99 5.54 -5.74 1.18
C GLU A 99 4.37 -6.21 0.31
N PHE A 100 3.57 -5.27 -0.21
CA PHE A 100 2.35 -5.59 -0.96
C PHE A 100 2.58 -6.43 -2.22
N ARG A 101 3.80 -6.38 -2.78
CA ARG A 101 4.20 -7.17 -3.95
C ARG A 101 4.25 -8.67 -3.64
N GLU A 102 4.67 -9.03 -2.44
CA GLU A 102 4.69 -10.43 -1.99
C GLU A 102 3.26 -10.95 -1.80
N GLU A 103 2.39 -10.15 -1.20
CA GLU A 103 0.96 -10.49 -1.09
C GLU A 103 0.32 -10.71 -2.49
N LEU A 104 0.62 -9.82 -3.44
CA LEU A 104 0.14 -9.94 -4.81
C LEU A 104 0.67 -11.20 -5.51
N ARG A 105 1.97 -11.51 -5.32
CA ARG A 105 2.60 -12.72 -5.86
C ARG A 105 1.93 -13.99 -5.34
N LEU A 106 1.68 -14.08 -4.03
CA LEU A 106 1.01 -15.22 -3.41
C LEU A 106 -0.42 -15.42 -3.96
N LYS A 107 -1.16 -14.32 -4.16
CA LYS A 107 -2.50 -14.38 -4.77
C LYS A 107 -2.48 -14.92 -6.19
N HIS A 108 -1.51 -14.52 -7.02
CA HIS A 108 -1.39 -15.04 -8.38
C HIS A 108 -1.02 -16.54 -8.39
N LEU A 109 -0.13 -16.98 -7.50
CA LEU A 109 0.20 -18.40 -7.35
C LEU A 109 -0.99 -19.24 -6.90
N GLY A 110 -1.86 -18.70 -6.04
CA GLY A 110 -3.10 -19.36 -5.62
C GLY A 110 -4.13 -19.49 -6.75
N LYS A 111 -4.28 -18.45 -7.58
CA LYS A 111 -5.19 -18.47 -8.74
C LYS A 111 -4.79 -19.49 -9.81
N ASN A 112 -3.49 -19.65 -10.05
CA ASN A 112 -2.99 -20.63 -11.04
C ASN A 112 -3.20 -22.10 -10.63
N LYS A 113 -3.58 -22.38 -9.36
CA LYS A 113 -3.94 -23.73 -8.92
C LYS A 113 -5.41 -24.08 -9.17
N HIS A 114 -6.25 -23.14 -9.62
CA HIS A 114 -7.69 -23.34 -9.79
C HIS A 114 -8.13 -23.20 -11.27
N THR A 115 -7.70 -24.11 -12.15
CA THR A 115 -8.46 -24.72 -13.30
C THR A 115 -7.55 -25.56 -14.22
N PRO A 116 -8.00 -26.66 -14.89
CA PRO A 116 -9.33 -27.31 -14.88
C PRO A 116 -9.28 -28.83 -14.59
N VAL A 117 -9.88 -29.29 -13.48
CA VAL A 117 -10.29 -30.71 -13.30
C VAL A 117 -11.81 -30.77 -13.03
N GLU A 118 -12.57 -29.88 -13.66
CA GLU A 118 -14.04 -29.90 -13.68
C GLU A 118 -14.56 -30.04 -15.12
N MET A 119 -13.93 -30.91 -15.93
CA MET A 119 -14.43 -31.27 -17.26
C MET A 119 -14.72 -32.78 -17.41
N LEU A 120 -14.72 -33.55 -16.33
CA LEU A 120 -15.07 -34.97 -16.36
C LEU A 120 -16.05 -35.27 -15.23
N MET A 121 -17.34 -35.07 -15.53
CA MET A 121 -18.47 -35.96 -15.23
C MET A 121 -19.78 -35.22 -15.52
N ASP A 122 -20.00 -34.84 -16.78
CA ASP A 122 -21.35 -34.65 -17.32
C ASP A 122 -21.69 -35.90 -18.12
N SER A 123 -22.14 -36.94 -17.43
CA SER A 123 -22.81 -38.09 -18.03
C SER A 123 -23.23 -39.10 -16.95
N THR A 124 -24.32 -38.81 -16.24
CA THR A 124 -25.19 -39.91 -15.79
C THR A 124 -26.66 -39.50 -15.87
N GLN A 125 -27.26 -40.06 -16.90
CA GLN A 125 -28.66 -40.10 -17.29
C GLN A 125 -29.68 -40.10 -16.15
N SER A 126 -30.68 -39.24 -16.33
CA SER A 126 -32.03 -39.36 -15.80
C SER A 126 -32.62 -40.75 -16.09
N ALA A 127 -33.17 -41.41 -15.06
CA ALA A 127 -34.10 -42.53 -15.20
C ALA A 127 -35.43 -42.19 -14.49
N PRO A 128 -36.59 -42.60 -15.03
CA PRO A 128 -37.90 -42.14 -14.56
C PRO A 128 -38.48 -43.04 -13.46
N LEU A 129 -39.36 -42.46 -12.63
CA LEU A 129 -40.18 -43.16 -11.63
C LEU A 129 -41.38 -43.88 -12.29
N PRO A 130 -41.70 -45.13 -11.92
CA PRO A 130 -42.97 -45.76 -12.28
C PRO A 130 -44.03 -45.67 -11.17
N CYS A 131 -45.25 -45.35 -11.61
CA CYS A 131 -46.60 -45.48 -11.02
C CYS A 131 -46.85 -45.00 -9.58
#